data_AF-A0A3L6Q2U0-F1
#
_entry.id   AF-A0A3L6Q2U0-F1
#
_cell.length_a   1.000
_cell.length_b   1.000
_cell.length_c   1.000
_cell.angle_alpha   90.00
_cell.angle_beta   90.00
_cell.angle_gamma   90.00
#
_symmetry.space_group_name_H-M   'P 1'
#
loop_
_entity.id
_entity.type
_entity.pdbx_description
1 polymer ?
#
loop_
_entity_poly.entity_id
_entity_poly.type
_entity_poly.pdbx_seq_one_letter_code
_entity_poly.pdbx_strand_id
1 'polypeptide(L)'
;MQKHATVRPSVVELLLEISRHCDLYLMETVLDDKSKENALMALESAGLFRTGGLMKEKVLFCSTEVGRTSFVRQLEADFHIDTSLDIVSQLSRFIQCQIFISSMEGGQLAANIFNSPNLEQFFS
;
A
#
# COMPACT_ATOMS: atom_id res chain seq x y z
N MET A 1 -12.52 4.71 -17.34
CA MET A 1 -12.15 5.38 -16.08
C MET A 1 -13.10 4.93 -14.99
N GLN A 2 -12.59 4.25 -13.95
CA GLN A 2 -13.37 4.01 -12.74
C GLN A 2 -13.75 5.36 -12.14
N LYS A 3 -15.05 5.65 -12.05
CA LYS A 3 -15.55 6.94 -11.55
C LYS A 3 -15.45 7.08 -10.03
N HIS A 4 -15.19 5.98 -9.33
CA HIS A 4 -15.18 5.89 -7.86
C HIS A 4 -14.12 4.90 -7.41
N ALA A 5 -13.46 5.21 -6.29
CA ALA A 5 -12.59 4.28 -5.57
C ALA A 5 -13.42 3.48 -4.56
N THR A 6 -12.94 2.29 -4.20
CA THR A 6 -13.59 1.40 -3.23
C THR A 6 -12.57 0.80 -2.29
N VAL A 7 -12.93 0.66 -1.02
CA VAL A 7 -12.14 -0.10 -0.05
C VAL A 7 -12.73 -1.51 0.03
N ARG A 8 -11.87 -2.52 -0.06
CA ARG A 8 -12.28 -3.91 0.13
C ARG A 8 -12.61 -4.12 1.63
N PRO A 9 -13.85 -4.50 2.01
CA PRO A 9 -14.22 -4.57 3.42
C PRO A 9 -13.35 -5.52 4.25
N SER A 10 -12.93 -6.64 3.65
CA SER A 10 -12.13 -7.67 4.33
C SER A 10 -10.74 -7.22 4.78
N VAL A 11 -10.20 -6.10 4.26
CA VAL A 11 -8.89 -5.59 4.68
C VAL A 11 -8.98 -4.44 5.69
N VAL A 12 -10.18 -3.93 6.00
CA VAL A 12 -10.33 -2.75 6.87
C VAL A 12 -9.81 -3.05 8.27
N GLU A 13 -10.24 -4.15 8.88
CA GLU A 13 -9.80 -4.56 10.22
C GLU A 13 -8.29 -4.81 10.26
N LEU A 14 -7.75 -5.44 9.20
CA LEU A 14 -6.32 -5.68 9.07
C LEU A 14 -5.52 -4.37 9.02
N LEU A 15 -5.94 -3.39 8.19
CA LEU A 15 -5.26 -2.09 8.11
C LEU A 15 -5.31 -1.33 9.43
N LEU A 16 -6.44 -1.39 10.14
CA LEU A 16 -6.58 -0.79 11.47
C LEU A 16 -5.66 -1.46 12.47
N GLU A 17 -5.58 -2.79 12.48
CA GLU A 17 -4.66 -3.51 13.36
C GLU A 17 -3.20 -3.18 13.05
N ILE A 18 -2.79 -3.16 11.78
CA ILE A 18 -1.45 -2.74 11.38
C ILE A 18 -1.15 -1.30 11.87
N SER A 19 -2.10 -0.37 11.73
CA SER A 19 -1.90 1.03 12.19
C SER A 19 -1.72 1.18 13.71
N ARG A 20 -2.09 0.17 14.51
CA ARG A 20 -1.88 0.18 15.97
C ARG A 20 -0.47 -0.19 16.36
N HIS A 21 0.24 -0.95 15.52
CA HIS A 21 1.59 -1.45 15.79
C HIS A 21 2.66 -0.82 14.91
N CYS A 22 2.27 -0.25 13.77
CA CYS A 22 3.17 0.28 12.76
C CYS A 22 2.87 1.76 12.46
N ASP A 23 3.92 2.51 12.12
CA ASP A 23 3.75 3.80 11.48
C ASP A 23 3.31 3.60 10.01
N LEU A 24 2.01 3.44 9.80
CA LEU A 24 1.44 3.04 8.52
C LEU A 24 1.23 4.23 7.57
N TYR A 25 1.79 4.11 6.36
CA TYR A 25 1.53 4.98 5.23
C TYR A 25 0.81 4.21 4.12
N LEU A 26 -0.19 4.83 3.50
CA LEU A 26 -0.79 4.35 2.25
C LEU A 26 -0.25 5.20 1.10
N MET A 27 0.08 4.56 -0.02
CA MET A 27 0.68 5.24 -1.16
C MET A 27 0.00 4.81 -2.45
N GLU A 28 -0.60 5.77 -3.16
CA GLU A 28 -1.32 5.51 -4.41
C GLU A 28 -0.78 6.36 -5.57
N THR A 29 -0.82 5.80 -6.78
CA THR A 29 -0.49 6.54 -8.00
C THR A 29 -1.77 7.05 -8.65
N VAL A 30 -1.95 8.37 -8.73
CA VAL A 30 -3.17 9.02 -9.25
C VAL A 30 -2.86 9.92 -10.45
N LEU A 31 -3.79 9.95 -11.42
CA LEU A 31 -3.66 10.76 -12.63
C LEU A 31 -4.08 12.22 -12.43
N ASP A 32 -4.95 12.48 -11.46
CA ASP A 32 -5.54 13.79 -11.20
C ASP A 32 -6.00 13.94 -9.74
N ASP A 33 -6.28 15.18 -9.34
CA ASP A 33 -6.78 15.52 -8.01
C ASP A 33 -8.15 14.89 -7.72
N LYS A 34 -8.95 14.63 -8.78
CA LYS A 34 -10.26 14.01 -8.60
C LYS A 34 -10.13 12.55 -8.13
N SER A 35 -9.17 11.83 -8.67
CA SER A 35 -8.86 10.44 -8.30
C SER A 35 -8.31 10.37 -6.87
N LYS A 36 -7.47 11.33 -6.49
CA LYS A 36 -7.02 11.52 -5.10
C LYS A 36 -8.19 11.71 -4.14
N GLU A 37 -9.09 12.64 -4.45
CA GLU A 37 -10.26 12.93 -3.62
C GLU A 37 -11.18 11.71 -3.49
N ASN A 38 -11.41 11.00 -4.60
CA ASN A 38 -12.19 9.77 -4.59
C ASN A 38 -11.58 8.68 -3.68
N ALA A 39 -10.25 8.50 -3.70
CA ALA A 39 -9.57 7.55 -2.82
C ALA A 39 -9.73 7.93 -1.34
N LEU A 40 -9.52 9.21 -1.01
CA LEU A 40 -9.70 9.70 0.36
C LEU A 40 -11.14 9.53 0.84
N MET A 41 -12.13 9.87 0.02
CA MET A 41 -13.55 9.68 0.36
C MET A 41 -13.90 8.19 0.57
N ALA A 42 -13.31 7.27 -0.20
CA ALA A 42 -13.54 5.84 -0.03
C ALA A 42 -12.97 5.33 1.31
N LEU A 43 -11.75 5.75 1.67
CA LEU A 43 -11.12 5.42 2.96
C LEU A 43 -11.93 5.99 4.13
N GLU A 44 -12.40 7.23 4.00
CA GLU A 44 -13.22 7.91 5.01
C GLU A 44 -14.58 7.23 5.20
N SER A 45 -15.24 6.86 4.09
CA SER A 45 -16.51 6.14 4.10
C SER A 45 -16.38 4.73 4.69
N ALA A 46 -15.22 4.08 4.51
CA ALA A 46 -14.88 2.81 5.14
C ALA A 46 -14.55 2.94 6.64
N GLY A 47 -14.47 4.17 7.17
CA GLY A 47 -14.23 4.43 8.58
C GLY A 47 -12.76 4.36 8.99
N LEU A 48 -11.82 4.30 8.04
CA LEU A 48 -10.39 4.14 8.33
C LEU A 48 -9.78 5.34 9.07
N PHE A 49 -10.36 6.54 8.94
CA PHE A 49 -9.87 7.77 9.59
C PHE A 49 -10.55 8.10 10.94
N ARG A 50 -11.40 7.20 11.46
CA ARG A 50 -12.06 7.41 12.77
C ARG A 50 -11.04 7.29 13.92
N THR A 51 -11.41 7.72 15.12
CA THR A 51 -10.51 7.80 16.28
C THR A 51 -9.77 6.47 16.52
N GLY A 52 -8.43 6.52 16.52
CA GLY A 52 -7.55 5.35 16.69
C GLY A 52 -7.24 4.58 15.40
N GLY A 53 -7.70 5.06 14.23
CA GLY A 53 -7.39 4.52 12.92
C GLY A 53 -6.24 5.24 12.19
N LEU A 54 -6.24 5.14 10.86
CA LEU A 54 -5.23 5.72 9.98
C LEU A 54 -5.27 7.26 9.99
N MET A 55 -4.11 7.91 9.94
CA MET A 55 -4.01 9.36 9.79
C MET A 55 -4.15 9.74 8.32
N LYS A 56 -5.05 10.69 8.00
CA LYS A 56 -5.31 11.13 6.62
C LYS A 56 -4.06 11.71 5.96
N GLU A 57 -3.18 12.34 6.75
CA GLU A 57 -1.90 12.92 6.33
C GLU A 57 -0.87 11.87 5.90
N LYS A 58 -1.07 10.60 6.28
CA LYS A 58 -0.22 9.47 5.89
C LYS A 58 -0.74 8.72 4.67
N VAL A 59 -1.78 9.26 4.02
CA VAL A 59 -2.20 8.82 2.69
C VAL A 59 -1.51 9.71 1.66
N LEU A 60 -0.46 9.16 1.07
CA LEU A 60 0.42 9.81 0.13
C LEU A 60 0.01 9.48 -1.31
N PHE A 61 0.30 10.41 -2.21
CA PHE A 61 -0.07 10.31 -3.62
C PHE A 61 1.07 10.78 -4.50
N CYS A 62 1.28 10.11 -5.62
CA CYS A 62 2.14 10.59 -6.71
C CYS A 62 1.51 10.33 -8.07
N SER A 63 2.12 10.85 -9.14
CA SER A 63 1.61 10.66 -10.51
C SER A 63 2.37 9.61 -11.32
N THR A 64 3.47 9.06 -10.79
CA THR A 64 4.32 8.12 -11.53
C THR A 64 4.87 7.02 -10.61
N GLU A 65 5.14 5.85 -11.17
CA GLU A 65 5.77 4.76 -10.42
C GLU A 65 7.16 5.14 -9.88
N VAL A 66 7.93 5.93 -10.64
CA VAL A 66 9.21 6.49 -10.17
C VAL A 66 9.01 7.38 -8.94
N GLY A 67 7.94 8.18 -8.93
CA GLY A 67 7.53 8.96 -7.77
C GLY A 67 7.22 8.07 -6.57
N ARG A 68 6.47 6.98 -6.78
CA ARG A 68 6.14 5.99 -5.74
C ARG A 68 7.41 5.38 -5.14
N THR A 69 8.32 4.87 -5.96
CA THR A 69 9.62 4.34 -5.50
C THR A 69 10.41 5.39 -4.72
N SER A 70 10.41 6.66 -5.16
CA SER A 70 11.14 7.74 -4.50
C SER A 70 10.57 8.05 -3.12
N PHE A 71 9.24 8.14 -2.98
CA PHE A 71 8.58 8.33 -1.69
C PHE A 71 8.90 7.19 -0.72
N VAL A 72 8.74 5.93 -1.16
CA VAL A 72 8.97 4.78 -0.28
C VAL A 72 10.43 4.74 0.21
N ARG A 73 11.40 5.10 -0.63
CA ARG A 73 12.81 5.22 -0.21
C ARG A 73 13.05 6.33 0.81
N GLN A 74 12.41 7.49 0.63
CA GLN A 74 12.56 8.63 1.53
C GLN A 74 11.86 8.43 2.88
N LEU A 75 10.79 7.62 2.90
CA LEU A 75 10.15 7.18 4.14
C LEU A 75 11.03 6.21 4.94
N GLU A 76 12.04 5.60 4.31
CA GLU A 76 12.92 4.60 4.93
C GLU A 76 12.12 3.47 5.60
N ALA A 77 11.06 3.00 4.93
CA ALA A 77 10.15 2.01 5.49
C ALA A 77 10.87 0.67 5.78
N ASP A 78 10.66 0.11 6.98
CA ASP A 78 11.13 -1.23 7.34
C ASP A 78 10.45 -2.32 6.51
N PHE A 79 9.17 -2.08 6.17
CA PHE A 79 8.29 -3.02 5.49
C PHE A 79 7.50 -2.35 4.37
N HIS A 80 7.37 -3.01 3.22
CA HIS A 80 6.63 -2.48 2.07
C HIS A 80 5.76 -3.53 1.39
N ILE A 81 4.53 -3.16 1.05
CA ILE A 81 3.58 -4.00 0.32
C ILE A 81 3.23 -3.27 -0.98
N ASP A 82 3.37 -3.95 -2.12
CA ASP A 82 2.96 -3.40 -3.42
C ASP A 82 2.50 -4.53 -4.36
N THR A 83 1.78 -4.15 -5.41
CA THR A 83 1.34 -5.03 -6.49
C THR A 83 2.23 -4.92 -7.73
N SER A 84 3.20 -4.00 -7.76
CA SER A 84 4.16 -3.81 -8.85
C SER A 84 5.45 -4.55 -8.58
N LEU A 85 5.74 -5.58 -9.39
CA LEU A 85 6.97 -6.35 -9.31
C LEU A 85 8.22 -5.48 -9.54
N ASP A 86 8.11 -4.50 -10.44
CA ASP A 86 9.23 -3.61 -10.77
C ASP A 86 9.63 -2.75 -9.57
N ILE A 87 8.64 -2.26 -8.82
CA ILE A 87 8.88 -1.42 -7.63
C ILE A 87 9.51 -2.23 -6.51
N VAL A 88 8.92 -3.38 -6.13
CA VAL A 88 9.48 -4.23 -5.06
C VAL A 88 10.89 -4.73 -5.41
N SER A 89 11.15 -4.99 -6.70
CA SER A 89 12.47 -5.39 -7.18
C SER A 89 13.49 -4.25 -7.07
N GLN A 90 13.10 -3.03 -7.43
CA GLN A 90 13.96 -1.84 -7.28
C GLN A 90 14.26 -1.50 -5.82
N LEU A 91 13.29 -1.74 -4.93
CA LEU A 91 13.36 -1.44 -3.50
C LEU A 91 14.08 -2.53 -2.68
N SER A 92 14.32 -3.70 -3.26
CA SER A 92 14.93 -4.87 -2.59
C SER A 92 16.27 -4.61 -1.87
N ARG A 93 17.02 -3.59 -2.28
CA ARG A 93 18.29 -3.22 -1.63
C ARG A 93 18.15 -2.19 -0.52
N PHE A 94 16.96 -1.61 -0.35
CA PHE A 94 16.69 -0.51 0.59
C PHE A 94 15.76 -0.94 1.73
N ILE A 95 14.88 -1.91 1.48
CA ILE A 95 13.83 -2.33 2.42
C ILE A 95 14.13 -3.73 2.94
N GLN A 96 14.00 -3.92 4.25
CA GLN A 96 14.36 -5.19 4.89
C GLN A 96 13.39 -6.32 4.56
N CYS A 97 12.10 -6.01 4.41
CA CYS A 97 11.08 -7.01 4.17
C CYS A 97 9.96 -6.44 3.29
N GLN A 98 9.57 -7.18 2.24
CA GLN A 98 8.59 -6.73 1.27
C GLN A 98 7.56 -7.82 0.98
N ILE A 99 6.31 -7.44 0.76
CA ILE A 99 5.29 -8.33 0.20
C ILE A 99 4.92 -7.87 -1.21
N PHE A 100 5.09 -8.78 -2.16
CA PHE A 100 4.53 -8.65 -3.50
C PHE A 100 3.15 -9.32 -3.54
N ILE A 101 2.11 -8.53 -3.70
CA ILE A 101 0.74 -9.03 -3.80
C ILE A 101 0.40 -9.35 -5.25
N SER A 102 0.34 -10.64 -5.57
CA SER A 102 0.03 -11.13 -6.92
C SER A 102 -0.45 -12.57 -6.87
N SER A 103 -1.49 -12.90 -7.66
CA SER A 103 -1.94 -14.28 -7.84
C SER A 103 -1.01 -15.10 -8.76
N MET A 104 -0.09 -14.45 -9.45
CA MET A 104 0.89 -15.12 -10.29
C MET A 104 2.06 -15.57 -9.40
N GLU A 105 2.45 -16.84 -9.51
CA GLU A 105 3.71 -17.31 -8.94
C GLU A 105 4.83 -16.46 -9.54
N GLY A 106 5.44 -15.62 -8.68
CA GLY A 106 6.56 -14.79 -9.09
C GLY A 106 7.68 -15.68 -9.64
N GLY A 107 8.43 -15.17 -10.61
CA GLY A 107 9.73 -15.76 -10.95
C GLY A 107 10.68 -15.74 -9.74
N GLN A 108 11.97 -15.91 -9.97
CA GLN A 108 12.94 -15.85 -8.87
C GLN A 108 12.94 -14.45 -8.21
N LEU A 109 12.40 -14.36 -6.99
CA LEU A 109 12.34 -13.14 -6.19
C LEU A 109 13.59 -13.02 -5.30
N ALA A 110 13.92 -11.79 -4.90
CA ALA A 110 14.94 -11.55 -3.89
C ALA A 110 14.51 -12.14 -2.53
N ALA A 111 15.48 -12.52 -1.70
CA ALA A 111 15.22 -13.22 -0.43
C ALA A 111 14.35 -12.44 0.58
N ASN A 112 14.29 -11.12 0.43
CA ASN A 112 13.46 -10.23 1.24
C ASN A 112 12.10 -9.89 0.63
N ILE A 113 11.69 -10.57 -0.45
CA ILE A 113 10.39 -10.37 -1.09
C ILE A 113 9.56 -11.64 -0.94
N PHE A 114 8.49 -11.54 -0.17
CA PHE A 114 7.49 -12.58 0.01
C PHE A 114 6.36 -12.39 -1.00
N ASN A 115 5.87 -13.47 -1.60
CA ASN A 115 4.71 -13.43 -2.50
C ASN A 115 3.47 -13.93 -1.76
N SER A 116 2.35 -13.24 -1.94
CA SER A 116 1.03 -13.71 -1.54
C SER A 116 -0.03 -13.25 -2.54
N PRO A 117 -1.10 -14.04 -2.81
CA PRO A 117 -2.17 -13.59 -3.70
C PRO A 117 -3.01 -12.44 -3.12
N ASN A 118 -3.02 -12.25 -1.81
CA ASN A 118 -3.75 -11.18 -1.13
C ASN A 118 -3.26 -10.97 0.31
N LEU A 119 -3.69 -9.86 0.93
CA LEU A 119 -3.30 -9.51 2.29
C LEU A 119 -3.88 -10.48 3.32
N GLU A 120 -5.12 -10.92 3.13
CA GLU A 120 -5.80 -11.80 4.10
C GLU A 120 -5.05 -13.13 4.28
N GLN A 121 -4.59 -13.73 3.18
CA GLN A 121 -3.83 -14.98 3.21
C GLN A 121 -2.40 -14.79 3.77
N PHE A 122 -1.80 -13.61 3.63
CA PHE A 122 -0.47 -13.37 4.19
C PHE A 122 -0.52 -13.21 5.71
N PHE A 123 -1.55 -12.55 6.24
CA PHE A 123 -1.69 -12.21 7.66
C PHE A 123 -2.58 -13.17 8.46
N SER A 124 -3.11 -14.24 7.84
CA SER A 124 -3.83 -15.32 8.52
C SER A 124 -2.92 -16.26 9.29
#